data_AF-A0A259KMX8-F1
#
_entry.id   AF-A0A259KMX8-F1
#
_cell.length_a   1.000
_cell.length_b   1.000
_cell.length_c   1.000
_cell.angle_alpha   90.00
_cell.angle_beta   90.00
_cell.angle_gamma   90.00
#
_symmetry.space_group_name_H-M   'P 1'
#
loop_
_entity.id
_entity.type
_entity.pdbx_description
1 polymer ?
#
loop_
_entity_poly.entity_id
_entity_poly.type
_entity_poly.pdbx_seq_one_letter_code
_entity_poly.pdbx_strand_id
1 'polypeptide(L)'
;MSSLTADPTEISNPAQRPITIILFGTNRNLTRTELKKTFAVKKGKLYKARNRHDIEIDVFDMLFAVRASRPADGLFFNYESKNSVSHIYVVDQGSCIQDFAILKYGAELLGGFDVVKSEMEDVQKVLEAYRAVASFCIRGKNSLNSLHQQTEMITDSHHITSSKFKKLLSKSVQELEDMTYPIISLAKDKVDAWYEMHFWKDVYSSSEVVSDKSV
;
A
#
# COMPACT_ATOMS: atom_id res chain seq x y z
N MET A 1 51.50 -21.77 21.65
CA MET A 1 50.14 -21.30 22.00
C MET A 1 50.01 -19.89 21.43
N SER A 2 49.79 -19.78 20.13
CA SER A 2 48.49 -19.62 19.46
C SER A 2 48.06 -18.16 19.44
N SER A 3 48.48 -17.49 18.38
CA SER A 3 48.03 -16.18 17.93
C SER A 3 46.56 -16.27 17.53
N LEU A 4 45.70 -15.49 18.18
CA LEU A 4 44.32 -15.27 17.77
C LEU A 4 44.32 -14.10 16.78
N THR A 5 44.56 -14.39 15.50
CA THR A 5 44.13 -13.53 14.41
C THR A 5 42.62 -13.70 14.28
N ALA A 6 41.87 -12.75 14.81
CA ALA A 6 40.46 -12.59 14.48
C ALA A 6 40.40 -12.00 13.06
N ASP A 7 40.06 -12.82 12.08
CA ASP A 7 39.64 -12.38 10.76
C ASP A 7 38.35 -11.55 10.93
N PRO A 8 38.32 -10.25 10.58
CA PRO A 8 37.08 -9.52 10.48
C PRO A 8 36.50 -9.84 9.10
N THR A 9 35.96 -11.05 8.93
CA THR A 9 34.89 -11.23 7.95
C THR A 9 33.68 -10.45 8.47
N GLU A 10 33.70 -9.14 8.20
CA GLU A 10 32.49 -8.38 7.97
C GLU A 10 31.61 -9.23 7.06
N ILE A 11 30.57 -9.81 7.62
CA ILE A 11 29.44 -10.33 6.86
C ILE A 11 28.74 -9.08 6.32
N SER A 12 29.31 -8.50 5.28
CA SER A 12 28.63 -7.55 4.42
C SER A 12 27.47 -8.33 3.83
N ASN A 13 26.28 -8.15 4.40
CA ASN A 13 25.05 -8.59 3.77
C ASN A 13 25.13 -8.12 2.30
N PRO A 14 25.03 -9.03 1.32
CA PRO A 14 25.16 -8.63 -0.08
C PRO A 14 24.14 -7.53 -0.33
N ALA A 15 24.64 -6.33 -0.65
CA ALA A 15 23.83 -5.13 -0.77
C ALA A 15 22.57 -5.46 -1.58
N GLN A 16 21.41 -5.45 -0.91
CA GLN A 16 20.16 -5.83 -1.54
C GLN A 16 19.97 -4.92 -2.75
N ARG A 17 19.83 -5.51 -3.94
CA ARG A 17 19.66 -4.73 -5.15
C ARG A 17 18.23 -4.19 -5.16
N PRO A 18 18.03 -2.88 -5.39
CA PRO A 18 16.70 -2.32 -5.43
C PRO A 18 15.93 -2.85 -6.64
N ILE A 19 14.62 -2.92 -6.47
CA ILE A 19 13.62 -3.15 -7.49
C ILE A 19 12.94 -1.82 -7.74
N THR A 20 12.87 -1.42 -9.01
CA THR A 20 12.12 -0.22 -9.39
C THR A 20 10.73 -0.61 -9.89
N ILE A 21 9.72 0.07 -9.37
CA ILE A 21 8.31 -0.12 -9.69
C ILE A 21 7.81 1.16 -10.34
N ILE A 22 7.13 1.02 -11.48
CA ILE A 22 6.73 2.15 -12.31
C ILE A 22 5.23 2.07 -12.58
N LEU A 23 4.53 3.17 -12.31
CA LEU A 23 3.08 3.28 -12.39
C LEU A 23 2.64 4.06 -13.63
N PHE A 24 1.70 3.51 -14.39
CA PHE A 24 1.17 4.15 -15.60
C PHE A 24 -0.35 4.32 -15.59
N GLY A 25 -0.81 5.46 -16.11
CA GLY A 25 -2.21 5.85 -16.18
C GLY A 25 -2.94 5.57 -17.48
N THR A 26 -2.29 4.90 -18.43
CA THR A 26 -2.82 4.66 -19.77
C THR A 26 -3.14 3.18 -20.03
N ASN A 27 -4.28 2.92 -20.66
CA ASN A 27 -4.64 1.59 -21.13
C ASN A 27 -3.75 1.10 -22.28
N ARG A 28 -2.88 1.97 -22.83
CA ARG A 28 -1.87 1.58 -23.81
C ARG A 28 -0.81 0.69 -23.16
N ASN A 29 -0.75 -0.56 -23.59
CA ASN A 29 0.38 -1.43 -23.25
C ASN A 29 1.65 -0.93 -23.94
N LEU A 30 2.68 -0.63 -23.15
CA LEU A 30 3.99 -0.23 -23.66
C LEU A 30 4.83 -1.47 -23.94
N THR A 31 5.51 -1.48 -25.08
CA THR A 31 6.42 -2.57 -25.41
C THR A 31 7.68 -2.50 -24.53
N ARG A 32 8.31 -3.66 -24.31
CA ARG A 32 9.56 -3.74 -23.56
C ARG A 32 10.65 -2.84 -24.15
N THR A 33 10.70 -2.70 -25.48
CA THR A 33 11.65 -1.85 -26.20
C THR A 33 11.39 -0.36 -25.94
N GLU A 34 10.13 0.08 -26.01
CA GLU A 34 9.75 1.46 -25.72
C GLU A 34 10.12 1.83 -24.29
N LEU A 35 9.78 0.99 -23.32
CA LEU A 35 10.09 1.25 -21.92
C LEU A 35 11.59 1.24 -21.64
N LYS A 36 12.35 0.26 -22.13
CA LYS A 36 13.82 0.22 -21.95
C LYS A 36 14.50 1.47 -22.48
N LYS A 37 14.09 1.94 -23.66
CA LYS A 37 14.61 3.17 -24.26
C LYS A 37 14.23 4.40 -23.43
N THR A 38 13.02 4.42 -22.88
CA THR A 38 12.50 5.59 -22.16
C THR A 38 13.06 5.71 -20.75
N PHE A 39 13.13 4.59 -20.02
CA PHE A 39 13.66 4.55 -18.65
C PHE A 39 15.19 4.40 -18.61
N ALA A 40 15.84 4.35 -19.78
CA ALA A 40 17.27 4.15 -19.95
C ALA A 40 17.83 3.08 -18.98
N VAL A 41 17.15 1.93 -18.92
CA VAL A 41 17.43 0.86 -17.94
C VAL A 41 18.86 0.37 -18.14
N LYS A 42 19.78 0.82 -17.28
CA LYS A 42 21.23 0.56 -17.40
C LYS A 42 21.57 -0.90 -17.10
N LYS A 43 20.87 -1.50 -16.14
CA LYS A 43 21.00 -2.89 -15.67
C LYS A 43 19.62 -3.43 -15.30
N GLY A 44 19.47 -4.75 -15.31
CA GLY A 44 18.24 -5.40 -14.88
C GLY A 44 17.29 -5.77 -16.02
N LYS A 45 16.15 -6.34 -15.63
CA LYS A 45 15.15 -6.83 -16.58
C LYS A 45 13.80 -6.17 -16.30
N LEU A 46 13.28 -5.48 -17.32
CA LEU A 46 11.96 -4.88 -17.28
C LEU A 46 10.89 -5.86 -17.75
N TYR A 47 9.81 -5.97 -16.96
CA TYR A 47 8.61 -6.74 -17.28
C TYR A 47 7.33 -6.03 -16.86
N LYS A 48 6.22 -6.36 -17.52
CA LYS A 48 4.88 -6.07 -17.02
C LYS A 48 4.62 -7.01 -15.84
N ALA A 49 4.18 -6.47 -14.72
CA ALA A 49 4.21 -7.19 -13.45
C ALA A 49 3.35 -8.48 -13.46
N ARG A 50 2.17 -8.46 -14.10
CA ARG A 50 1.14 -9.54 -14.10
C ARG A 50 1.59 -10.92 -14.66
N ASN A 51 2.84 -11.06 -15.09
CA ASN A 51 3.36 -12.28 -15.69
C ASN A 51 4.48 -12.94 -14.88
N ARG A 52 5.11 -12.25 -13.92
CA ARG A 52 6.32 -12.73 -13.22
C ARG A 52 6.50 -12.22 -11.78
N HIS A 53 5.80 -11.16 -11.39
CA HIS A 53 5.96 -10.46 -10.11
C HIS A 53 4.59 -10.30 -9.44
N ASP A 54 3.86 -11.41 -9.33
CA ASP A 54 2.49 -11.40 -8.81
C ASP A 54 2.45 -10.98 -7.33
N ILE A 55 3.48 -11.37 -6.56
CA ILE A 55 3.61 -11.01 -5.15
C ILE A 55 3.78 -9.49 -5.00
N GLU A 56 4.66 -8.88 -5.79
CA GLU A 56 4.87 -7.43 -5.75
C GLU A 56 3.60 -6.69 -6.18
N ILE A 57 2.87 -7.19 -7.19
CA ILE A 57 1.58 -6.61 -7.56
C ILE A 57 0.58 -6.71 -6.41
N ASP A 58 0.44 -7.88 -5.78
CA ASP A 58 -0.53 -8.08 -4.71
C ASP A 58 -0.27 -7.10 -3.55
N VAL A 59 1.01 -6.85 -3.24
CA VAL A 59 1.40 -5.84 -2.24
C VAL A 59 0.98 -4.45 -2.68
N PHE A 60 1.22 -4.04 -3.94
CA PHE A 60 0.86 -2.71 -4.42
C PHE A 60 -0.64 -2.52 -4.65
N ASP A 61 -1.35 -3.53 -5.13
CA ASP A 61 -2.82 -3.51 -5.22
C ASP A 61 -3.44 -3.35 -3.83
N MET A 62 -2.91 -4.06 -2.82
CA MET A 62 -3.33 -3.88 -1.44
C MET A 62 -2.94 -2.50 -0.89
N LEU A 63 -1.73 -2.01 -1.20
CA LEU A 63 -1.28 -0.67 -0.83
C LEU A 63 -2.25 0.40 -1.33
N PHE A 64 -2.59 0.38 -2.62
CA PHE A 64 -3.50 1.37 -3.21
C PHE A 64 -4.93 1.24 -2.65
N ALA A 65 -5.42 0.01 -2.45
CA ALA A 65 -6.75 -0.22 -1.87
C ALA A 65 -6.86 0.28 -0.43
N VAL A 66 -5.79 0.14 0.38
CA VAL A 66 -5.73 0.66 1.75
C VAL A 66 -5.53 2.18 1.75
N ARG A 67 -4.73 2.73 0.84
CA ARG A 67 -4.58 4.19 0.65
C ARG A 67 -5.93 4.85 0.39
N ALA A 68 -6.72 4.27 -0.51
CA ALA A 68 -8.05 4.75 -0.89
C ALA A 68 -9.16 4.39 0.12
N SER A 69 -8.83 3.67 1.20
CA SER A 69 -9.79 3.32 2.24
C SER A 69 -10.18 4.52 3.10
N ARG A 70 -11.37 4.46 3.70
CA ARG A 70 -11.92 5.44 4.65
C ARG A 70 -12.46 4.69 5.86
N PRO A 71 -11.60 4.33 6.84
CA PRO A 71 -12.03 3.56 8.01
C PRO A 71 -13.12 4.25 8.83
N ALA A 72 -13.11 5.58 8.91
CA ALA A 72 -14.14 6.37 9.58
C ALA A 72 -15.53 6.18 8.97
N ASP A 73 -15.60 5.92 7.66
CA ASP A 73 -16.84 5.65 6.94
C ASP A 73 -17.17 4.15 6.91
N GLY A 74 -16.38 3.30 7.58
CA GLY A 74 -16.49 1.84 7.51
C GLY A 74 -16.06 1.23 6.16
N LEU A 75 -15.36 1.99 5.31
CA LEU A 75 -14.89 1.56 4.00
C LEU A 75 -13.42 1.12 4.08
N PHE A 76 -13.19 -0.16 4.36
CA PHE A 76 -11.84 -0.66 4.70
C PHE A 76 -10.96 -1.01 3.50
N PHE A 77 -11.54 -1.47 2.40
CA PHE A 77 -10.78 -1.72 1.16
C PHE A 77 -11.54 -1.16 -0.01
N ASN A 78 -10.88 -0.32 -0.80
CA ASN A 78 -11.47 0.24 -2.01
C ASN A 78 -10.70 -0.25 -3.23
N TYR A 79 -10.94 -1.51 -3.62
CA TYR A 79 -10.38 -2.07 -4.87
C TYR A 79 -11.05 -1.49 -6.13
N GLU A 80 -12.22 -0.88 -5.97
CA GLU A 80 -12.98 -0.20 -7.03
C GLU A 80 -12.64 1.29 -7.13
N SER A 81 -11.70 1.80 -6.31
CA SER A 81 -11.21 3.16 -6.50
C SER A 81 -10.76 3.24 -7.95
N LYS A 82 -11.12 4.34 -8.63
CA LYS A 82 -10.53 4.67 -9.93
C LYS A 82 -9.06 4.99 -9.68
N ASN A 83 -8.27 3.98 -9.36
CA ASN A 83 -6.84 4.08 -9.33
C ASN A 83 -6.46 4.51 -10.74
N SER A 84 -5.81 5.66 -10.83
CA SER A 84 -5.26 6.13 -12.08
C SER A 84 -4.33 5.07 -12.66
N VAL A 85 -3.73 4.21 -11.82
CA VAL A 85 -2.84 3.11 -12.22
C VAL A 85 -3.58 2.03 -13.01
N SER A 86 -3.32 2.02 -14.31
CA SER A 86 -3.75 0.98 -15.25
C SER A 86 -2.77 -0.19 -15.35
N HIS A 87 -1.48 0.08 -15.16
CA HIS A 87 -0.40 -0.88 -15.38
C HIS A 87 0.78 -0.60 -14.47
N ILE A 88 1.41 -1.68 -13.99
CA ILE A 88 2.64 -1.65 -13.19
C ILE A 88 3.75 -2.36 -13.98
N TYR A 89 4.90 -1.70 -14.11
CA TYR A 89 6.12 -2.31 -14.65
C TYR A 89 7.18 -2.41 -13.56
N VAL A 90 7.92 -3.52 -13.59
CA VAL A 90 8.98 -3.83 -12.63
C VAL A 90 10.31 -3.89 -13.37
N VAL A 91 11.31 -3.16 -12.88
CA VAL A 91 12.72 -3.31 -13.26
C VAL A 91 13.39 -4.14 -12.17
N ASP A 92 13.62 -5.41 -12.46
CA ASP A 92 14.31 -6.33 -11.56
C ASP A 92 15.83 -6.08 -11.62
N GLN A 93 16.44 -5.84 -10.45
CA GLN A 93 17.88 -5.59 -10.25
C GLN A 93 18.45 -4.44 -11.09
N GLY A 94 17.81 -3.28 -11.06
CA GLY A 94 18.24 -2.13 -11.83
C GLY A 94 17.65 -0.83 -11.30
N SER A 95 18.21 0.28 -11.78
CA SER A 95 17.64 1.61 -11.63
C SER A 95 17.31 2.19 -13.00
N CYS A 96 16.29 3.03 -13.04
CA CYS A 96 15.93 3.81 -14.23
C CYS A 96 16.30 5.28 -14.09
N ILE A 97 16.44 5.97 -15.22
CA ILE A 97 16.53 7.43 -15.24
C ILE A 97 15.10 7.98 -15.36
N GLN A 98 14.61 8.61 -14.30
CA GLN A 98 13.22 9.08 -14.17
C GLN A 98 12.93 10.26 -15.13
N ASP A 99 13.88 11.17 -15.32
CA ASP A 99 13.72 12.41 -16.10
C ASP A 99 13.25 12.18 -17.54
N PHE A 100 13.76 11.13 -18.20
CA PHE A 100 13.37 10.80 -19.58
C PHE A 100 11.95 10.25 -19.68
N ALA A 101 11.46 9.60 -18.62
CA ALA A 101 10.11 9.07 -18.59
C ALA A 101 9.09 10.18 -18.40
N ILE A 102 9.38 11.15 -17.54
CA ILE A 102 8.54 12.34 -17.35
C ILE A 102 8.41 13.11 -18.67
N LEU A 103 9.52 13.36 -19.37
CA LEU A 103 9.52 14.08 -20.66
C LEU A 103 8.69 13.38 -21.74
N LYS A 104 8.72 12.05 -21.79
CA LYS A 104 8.10 11.29 -22.88
C LYS A 104 6.66 10.91 -22.60
N TYR A 105 6.33 10.55 -21.37
CA TYR A 105 5.01 10.05 -21.00
C TYR A 105 4.16 11.10 -20.27
N GLY A 106 4.77 12.17 -19.75
CA GLY A 106 4.05 13.28 -19.12
C GLY A 106 3.00 12.78 -18.13
N ALA A 107 1.73 13.14 -18.39
CA ALA A 107 0.58 12.77 -17.57
C ALA A 107 0.27 11.25 -17.54
N GLU A 108 0.82 10.44 -18.44
CA GLU A 108 0.65 8.99 -18.42
C GLU A 108 1.55 8.32 -17.37
N LEU A 109 2.68 8.94 -16.99
CA LEU A 109 3.53 8.45 -15.91
C LEU A 109 2.98 8.96 -14.58
N LEU A 110 2.50 8.05 -13.75
CA LEU A 110 1.90 8.40 -12.47
C LEU A 110 2.92 8.46 -11.34
N GLY A 111 4.15 7.98 -11.57
CA GLY A 111 5.22 7.91 -10.58
C GLY A 111 5.78 6.51 -10.46
N GLY A 112 6.44 6.24 -9.34
CA GLY A 112 7.10 4.97 -9.09
C GLY A 112 7.71 4.87 -7.70
N PHE A 113 8.42 3.77 -7.47
CA PHE A 113 9.10 3.45 -6.23
C PHE A 113 10.44 2.80 -6.55
N ASP A 114 11.47 3.13 -5.79
CA ASP A 114 12.72 2.38 -5.75
C ASP A 114 12.81 1.72 -4.38
N VAL A 115 12.60 0.40 -4.31
CA VAL A 115 12.47 -0.33 -3.04
C VAL A 115 13.40 -1.53 -2.98
N VAL A 116 14.00 -1.76 -1.81
CA VAL A 116 14.71 -3.01 -1.52
C VAL A 116 13.77 -4.04 -0.90
N LYS A 117 14.23 -5.30 -0.84
CA LYS A 117 13.41 -6.41 -0.35
C LYS A 117 12.93 -6.19 1.09
N SER A 118 13.78 -5.65 1.97
CA SER A 118 13.37 -5.35 3.35
C SER A 118 12.25 -4.32 3.44
N GLU A 119 12.26 -3.28 2.60
CA GLU A 119 11.22 -2.25 2.58
C GLU A 119 9.88 -2.82 2.07
N MET A 120 9.94 -3.74 1.09
CA MET A 120 8.79 -4.50 0.62
C MET A 120 8.20 -5.41 1.70
N GLU A 121 9.06 -6.09 2.47
CA GLU A 121 8.62 -6.90 3.62
C GLU A 121 8.00 -6.03 4.72
N ASP A 122 8.54 -4.83 4.95
CA ASP A 122 8.02 -3.91 5.96
C ASP A 122 6.65 -3.36 5.59
N VAL A 123 6.42 -2.93 4.34
CA VAL A 123 5.08 -2.52 3.92
C VAL A 123 4.10 -3.68 3.94
N GLN A 124 4.52 -4.88 3.56
CA GLN A 124 3.66 -6.06 3.62
C GLN A 124 3.15 -6.32 5.04
N LYS A 125 4.03 -6.26 6.06
CA LYS A 125 3.62 -6.44 7.47
C LYS A 125 2.58 -5.41 7.90
N VAL A 126 2.76 -4.14 7.52
CA VAL A 126 1.82 -3.07 7.88
C VAL A 126 0.48 -3.27 7.18
N LEU A 127 0.50 -3.64 5.90
CA LEU A 127 -0.72 -3.93 5.14
C LEU A 127 -1.46 -5.16 5.70
N GLU A 128 -0.74 -6.21 6.10
CA GLU A 128 -1.31 -7.39 6.75
C GLU A 128 -1.96 -7.04 8.11
N ALA A 129 -1.31 -6.18 8.90
CA ALA A 129 -1.88 -5.69 10.15
C ALA A 129 -3.18 -4.91 9.90
N TYR A 130 -3.20 -4.00 8.91
CA TYR A 130 -4.42 -3.31 8.50
C TYR A 130 -5.50 -4.32 8.10
N ARG A 131 -5.14 -5.33 7.29
CA ARG A 131 -6.07 -6.34 6.79
C ARG A 131 -6.66 -7.20 7.90
N ALA A 132 -5.89 -7.55 8.91
CA ALA A 132 -6.39 -8.31 10.05
C ALA A 132 -7.49 -7.54 10.79
N VAL A 133 -7.24 -6.25 11.09
CA VAL A 133 -8.20 -5.40 11.78
C VAL A 133 -9.44 -5.13 10.91
N ALA A 134 -9.25 -4.77 9.65
CA ALA A 134 -10.34 -4.58 8.70
C ALA A 134 -11.23 -5.83 8.59
N SER A 135 -10.62 -7.01 8.49
CA SER A 135 -11.36 -8.28 8.43
C SER A 135 -12.16 -8.53 9.69
N PHE A 136 -11.59 -8.22 10.87
CA PHE A 136 -12.30 -8.31 12.14
C PHE A 136 -13.49 -7.34 12.19
N CYS A 137 -13.32 -6.09 11.77
CA CYS A 137 -14.39 -5.10 11.69
C CYS A 137 -15.53 -5.56 10.77
N ILE A 138 -15.21 -6.04 9.56
CA ILE A 138 -16.20 -6.51 8.58
C ILE A 138 -16.99 -7.69 9.15
N ARG A 139 -16.29 -8.71 9.69
CA ARG A 139 -16.94 -9.91 10.26
C ARG A 139 -17.76 -9.58 11.50
N GLY A 140 -17.27 -8.69 12.35
CA GLY A 140 -17.98 -8.22 13.55
C GLY A 140 -19.26 -7.49 13.17
N LYS A 141 -19.18 -6.50 12.27
CA LYS A 141 -20.35 -5.76 11.77
C LYS A 141 -21.37 -6.69 11.11
N ASN A 142 -20.93 -7.62 10.25
CA ASN A 142 -21.83 -8.58 9.59
C ASN A 142 -22.54 -9.50 10.58
N SER A 143 -21.83 -9.99 11.61
CA SER A 143 -22.42 -10.81 12.67
C SER A 143 -23.47 -10.02 13.47
N LEU A 144 -23.14 -8.78 13.87
CA LEU A 144 -24.06 -7.91 14.62
C LEU A 144 -25.28 -7.52 13.77
N ASN A 145 -25.11 -7.24 12.48
CA ASN A 145 -26.22 -6.97 11.57
C ASN A 145 -27.14 -8.18 11.40
N SER A 146 -26.57 -9.40 11.32
CA SER A 146 -27.36 -10.64 11.25
C SER A 146 -28.19 -10.84 12.52
N LEU A 147 -27.61 -10.57 13.70
CA LEU A 147 -28.35 -10.61 14.96
C LEU A 147 -29.44 -9.52 15.02
N HIS A 148 -29.16 -8.34 14.47
CA HIS A 148 -30.14 -7.26 14.40
C HIS A 148 -31.37 -7.65 13.55
N GLN A 149 -31.15 -8.27 12.39
CA GLN A 149 -32.23 -8.78 11.55
C GLN A 149 -33.06 -9.85 12.26
N GLN A 150 -32.41 -10.76 12.99
CA GLN A 150 -33.10 -11.81 13.76
C GLN A 150 -33.91 -11.24 14.94
N THR A 151 -33.57 -10.05 15.43
CA THR A 151 -34.28 -9.39 16.54
C THR A 151 -35.73 -9.07 16.18
N GLU A 152 -36.03 -8.85 14.90
CA GLU A 152 -37.39 -8.60 14.41
C GLU A 152 -38.29 -9.83 14.50
N MET A 153 -37.69 -11.03 14.63
CA MET A 153 -38.40 -12.31 14.77
C MET A 153 -38.59 -12.74 16.23
N ILE A 154 -37.99 -12.02 17.19
CA ILE A 154 -38.09 -12.37 18.61
C ILE A 154 -39.47 -11.97 19.14
N THR A 155 -40.24 -12.96 19.58
CA THR A 155 -41.45 -12.71 20.39
C THR A 155 -41.02 -12.33 21.80
N ASP A 156 -41.55 -11.24 22.33
CA ASP A 156 -41.17 -10.76 23.67
C ASP A 156 -41.32 -11.87 24.72
N SER A 157 -40.24 -12.10 25.46
CA SER A 157 -40.17 -13.11 26.52
C SER A 157 -40.07 -12.44 27.89
N HIS A 158 -40.29 -13.18 28.96
CA HIS A 158 -40.06 -12.68 30.32
C HIS A 158 -38.59 -12.35 30.63
N HIS A 159 -37.63 -12.81 29.82
CA HIS A 159 -36.19 -12.64 30.08
C HIS A 159 -35.57 -11.45 29.33
N ILE A 160 -36.01 -11.19 28.10
CA ILE A 160 -35.53 -10.07 27.30
C ILE A 160 -36.61 -9.60 26.33
N THR A 161 -36.77 -8.28 26.25
CA THR A 161 -37.64 -7.63 25.27
C THR A 161 -36.84 -7.29 24.02
N SER A 162 -37.52 -7.19 22.87
CA SER A 162 -36.90 -6.79 21.60
C SER A 162 -36.15 -5.44 21.74
N SER A 163 -36.75 -4.46 22.43
CA SER A 163 -36.12 -3.16 22.70
C SER A 163 -34.81 -3.27 23.49
N LYS A 164 -34.78 -4.08 24.55
CA LYS A 164 -33.58 -4.28 25.37
C LYS A 164 -32.47 -4.98 24.56
N PHE A 165 -32.83 -5.95 23.72
CA PHE A 165 -31.88 -6.63 22.85
C PHE A 165 -31.30 -5.68 21.78
N LYS A 166 -32.13 -4.87 21.11
CA LYS A 166 -31.66 -3.83 20.17
C LYS A 166 -30.66 -2.88 20.83
N LYS A 167 -30.92 -2.43 22.07
CA LYS A 167 -30.00 -1.57 22.82
C LYS A 167 -28.65 -2.25 23.09
N LEU A 168 -28.65 -3.54 23.43
CA LEU A 168 -27.40 -4.30 23.61
C LEU A 168 -26.63 -4.41 22.30
N LEU A 169 -27.31 -4.72 21.19
CA LEU A 169 -26.67 -4.77 19.87
C LEU A 169 -26.04 -3.44 19.46
N SER A 170 -26.75 -2.32 19.64
CA SER A 170 -26.18 -0.99 19.37
C SER A 170 -24.96 -0.69 20.24
N LYS A 171 -24.99 -1.10 21.52
CA LYS A 171 -23.83 -0.98 22.41
C LYS A 171 -22.65 -1.82 21.91
N SER A 172 -22.89 -3.05 21.48
CA SER A 172 -21.84 -3.93 20.93
C SER A 172 -21.25 -3.41 19.62
N VAL A 173 -22.05 -2.75 18.77
CA VAL A 173 -21.54 -2.05 17.58
C VAL A 173 -20.60 -0.92 18.00
N GLN A 174 -21.02 -0.08 18.96
CA GLN A 174 -20.20 1.01 19.45
C GLN A 174 -18.89 0.50 20.08
N GLU A 175 -18.95 -0.52 20.95
CA GLU A 175 -17.76 -1.11 21.58
C GLU A 175 -16.79 -1.71 20.55
N LEU A 176 -17.31 -2.32 19.47
CA LEU A 176 -16.50 -2.79 18.35
C LEU A 176 -15.79 -1.63 17.65
N GLU A 177 -16.50 -0.53 17.39
CA GLU A 177 -15.92 0.66 16.75
C GLU A 177 -14.88 1.34 17.65
N ASP A 178 -15.19 1.55 18.93
CA ASP A 178 -14.28 2.16 19.91
C ASP A 178 -12.99 1.36 20.06
N MET A 179 -13.07 0.03 20.04
CA MET A 179 -11.91 -0.86 20.12
C MET A 179 -11.06 -0.82 18.84
N THR A 180 -11.70 -0.86 17.68
CA THR A 180 -11.01 -1.13 16.41
C THR A 180 -10.55 0.12 15.68
N TYR A 181 -11.30 1.23 15.80
CA TYR A 181 -11.03 2.46 15.08
C TYR A 181 -9.64 3.05 15.35
N PRO A 182 -9.14 3.13 16.60
CA PRO A 182 -7.79 3.63 16.85
C PRO A 182 -6.71 2.75 16.21
N ILE A 183 -6.91 1.43 16.21
CA ILE A 183 -5.94 0.46 15.71
C ILE A 183 -5.87 0.52 14.19
N ILE A 184 -7.02 0.52 13.51
CA ILE A 184 -7.07 0.56 12.05
C ILE A 184 -6.62 1.92 11.51
N SER A 185 -6.90 3.01 12.22
CA SER A 185 -6.42 4.35 11.87
C SER A 185 -4.89 4.40 11.95
N LEU A 186 -4.31 3.91 13.05
CA LEU A 186 -2.85 3.83 13.18
C LEU A 186 -2.21 2.94 12.11
N ALA A 187 -2.83 1.82 11.76
CA ALA A 187 -2.34 0.96 10.68
C ALA A 187 -2.38 1.69 9.33
N LYS A 188 -3.47 2.42 9.04
CA LYS A 188 -3.60 3.26 7.85
C LYS A 188 -2.52 4.34 7.80
N ASP A 189 -2.32 5.06 8.90
CA ASP A 189 -1.33 6.14 8.97
C ASP A 189 0.09 5.62 8.67
N LYS A 190 0.42 4.40 9.12
CA LYS A 190 1.69 3.74 8.80
C LYS A 190 1.82 3.39 7.32
N VAL A 191 0.74 2.90 6.70
CA VAL A 191 0.70 2.65 5.24
C VAL A 191 0.89 3.95 4.47
N ASP A 192 0.19 4.99 4.88
CA ASP A 192 0.23 6.31 4.25
C ASP A 192 1.63 6.92 4.39
N ALA A 193 2.25 6.84 5.58
CA ALA A 193 3.61 7.30 5.81
C ALA A 193 4.66 6.52 4.99
N TRP A 194 4.51 5.20 4.89
CA TRP A 194 5.41 4.39 4.05
C TRP A 194 5.30 4.82 2.58
N TYR A 195 4.09 5.07 2.08
CA TYR A 195 3.86 5.55 0.73
C TYR A 195 4.58 6.87 0.47
N GLU A 196 4.34 7.89 1.30
CA GLU A 196 4.93 9.23 1.12
C GLU A 196 6.47 9.24 1.23
N MET A 197 7.03 8.27 1.95
CA MET A 197 8.48 8.13 2.12
C MET A 197 9.16 7.54 0.88
N HIS A 198 8.54 6.57 0.21
CA HIS A 198 9.17 5.82 -0.89
C HIS A 198 8.68 6.22 -2.27
N PHE A 199 7.52 6.85 -2.36
CA PHE A 199 6.99 7.31 -3.64
C PHE A 199 7.92 8.36 -4.23
N TRP A 200 8.19 8.25 -5.54
CA TRP A 200 9.01 9.21 -6.26
C TRP A 200 8.44 10.62 -6.09
N LYS A 201 9.25 11.50 -5.49
CA LYS A 201 8.94 12.93 -5.40
C LYS A 201 9.40 13.58 -6.69
N ASP A 202 8.52 14.32 -7.36
CA ASP A 202 8.91 15.07 -8.55
C ASP A 202 10.10 15.99 -8.22
N VAL A 203 11.19 15.84 -8.96
CA VAL A 203 12.40 16.69 -8.83
C VAL A 203 12.06 18.17 -9.06
N TYR A 204 10.94 18.48 -9.71
CA TYR A 204 10.44 19.84 -9.93
C TYR A 204 9.63 20.43 -8.76
N SER A 205 9.27 19.64 -7.74
CA SER A 205 8.56 20.17 -6.56
C SER A 205 9.51 20.78 -5.52
N SER A 206 10.84 20.69 -5.72
CA SER A 206 11.84 21.27 -4.82
C SER A 206 12.47 22.57 -5.33
N SER A 207 12.00 23.12 -6.46
CA SER A 207 12.48 24.40 -6.99
C SER A 207 11.54 25.54 -6.61
N GLU A 208 11.19 25.66 -5.34
CA GLU A 208 10.74 26.93 -4.80
C GLU A 208 11.83 27.50 -3.89
N VAL A 209 12.34 28.65 -4.33
CA VAL A 209 13.12 29.65 -3.59
C VAL A 209 14.57 29.29 -3.26
N VAL A 210 15.50 29.62 -4.16
CA VAL A 210 16.50 30.71 -3.94
C VAL A 210 16.92 31.24 -5.32
N SER A 211 16.11 32.13 -5.88
CA SER A 211 16.60 33.13 -6.81
C SER A 211 16.54 34.48 -6.11
N ASP A 212 17.55 34.76 -5.30
CA ASP A 212 17.89 36.14 -5.00
C ASP A 212 19.31 36.38 -5.50
N LYS A 213 19.38 36.70 -6.79
CA LYS A 213 20.49 37.48 -7.33
C LYS A 213 20.06 38.94 -7.24
N SER A 214 20.55 39.65 -6.24
CA SER A 214 20.70 41.10 -6.32
C SER A 214 22.18 41.43 -6.42
N VAL A 215 22.50 42.06 -7.56
CA VAL A 215 23.76 42.72 -7.92
C VAL A 215 24.10 43.82 -6.92
#